data_AF-A0A5N6VEZ5-F1
#
_entry.id   AF-A0A5N6VEZ5-F1
#
_cell.length_a   1.000
_cell.length_b   1.000
_cell.length_c   1.000
_cell.angle_alpha   90.00
_cell.angle_beta   90.00
_cell.angle_gamma   90.00
#
_symmetry.space_group_name_H-M   'P 1'
#
loop_
_entity.id
_entity.type
_entity.pdbx_description
1 polymer ?
#
loop_
_entity_poly.entity_id
_entity_poly.type
_entity_poly.pdbx_seq_one_letter_code
_entity_poly.pdbx_strand_id
1 'polypeptide(L)'
;MSFDTPAPDEPQARALSASCLDFLLIELVPMAERLAKELSADDKIPDDDEIRETTFFRLESLGYRVGQGLAERFSRDRPRFSDNLDVIKFLCKDLWTILFKKQVDNLKTNHRGVYVLTDNSFRPFARMSMSVRSEAVSMAQAVWDHQLLDPFIGS
;
A
#
# COMPACT_ATOMS: atom_id res chain seq x y z
N MET A 1 -10.53 -29.03 -11.44
CA MET A 1 -10.36 -27.89 -10.52
C MET A 1 -11.32 -28.11 -9.37
N SER A 2 -10.83 -28.59 -8.23
CA SER A 2 -11.67 -28.91 -7.08
C SER A 2 -11.85 -27.66 -6.23
N PHE A 3 -13.09 -27.24 -6.04
CA PHE A 3 -13.46 -26.27 -5.03
C PHE A 3 -13.35 -26.96 -3.68
N ASP A 4 -12.34 -26.58 -2.90
CA ASP A 4 -12.17 -27.03 -1.53
C ASP A 4 -13.40 -26.58 -0.73
N THR A 5 -14.10 -27.53 -0.12
CA THR A 5 -15.32 -27.25 0.65
C THR A 5 -14.86 -26.85 2.06
N PRO A 6 -15.19 -25.64 2.55
CA PRO A 6 -14.68 -25.19 3.84
C PRO A 6 -15.32 -26.00 4.99
N ALA A 7 -14.49 -26.34 5.99
CA ALA A 7 -14.89 -27.06 7.20
C ALA A 7 -15.90 -26.25 8.05
N PRO A 8 -16.72 -26.91 8.89
CA PRO A 8 -17.98 -26.32 9.39
C PRO A 8 -17.88 -25.30 10.53
N ASP A 9 -16.70 -24.97 11.07
CA ASP A 9 -16.59 -24.26 12.35
C ASP A 9 -15.75 -22.96 12.32
N GLU A 10 -15.84 -22.18 11.23
CA GLU A 10 -15.36 -20.80 11.24
C GLU A 10 -16.57 -19.84 11.11
N PRO A 11 -16.81 -18.93 12.06
CA PRO A 11 -18.02 -18.09 12.07
C PRO A 11 -18.04 -17.19 10.83
N GLN A 12 -18.80 -17.59 9.81
CA GLN A 12 -19.08 -16.86 8.57
C GLN A 12 -17.92 -15.93 8.15
N ALA A 13 -16.79 -16.50 7.72
CA ALA A 13 -15.81 -15.72 6.99
C ALA A 13 -16.49 -15.19 5.72
N ARG A 14 -16.92 -13.92 5.75
CA ARG A 14 -17.58 -13.26 4.62
C ARG A 14 -16.58 -13.19 3.46
N ALA A 15 -16.73 -14.10 2.51
CA ALA A 15 -15.94 -14.10 1.29
C ALA A 15 -16.51 -13.09 0.30
N LEU A 16 -15.63 -12.34 -0.36
CA LEU A 16 -15.96 -11.44 -1.46
C LEU A 16 -15.13 -11.87 -2.68
N SER A 17 -15.65 -11.60 -3.89
CA SER A 17 -14.88 -11.81 -5.11
C SER A 17 -13.62 -10.94 -5.11
N ALA A 18 -12.48 -11.50 -5.51
CA ALA A 18 -11.23 -10.75 -5.66
C ALA A 18 -11.40 -9.56 -6.61
N SER A 19 -12.26 -9.69 -7.62
CA SER A 19 -12.57 -8.62 -8.57
C SER A 19 -13.20 -7.38 -7.92
N CYS A 20 -13.88 -7.52 -6.77
CA CYS A 20 -14.42 -6.37 -6.05
C CYS A 20 -13.31 -5.44 -5.57
N LEU A 21 -12.19 -6.00 -5.10
CA LEU A 21 -11.03 -5.22 -4.70
C LEU A 21 -10.35 -4.60 -5.92
N ASP A 22 -10.24 -5.34 -7.02
CA ASP A 22 -9.65 -4.82 -8.27
C ASP A 22 -10.42 -3.59 -8.77
N PHE A 23 -11.75 -3.68 -8.88
CA PHE A 23 -12.59 -2.56 -9.32
C PHE A 23 -12.56 -1.39 -8.35
N LEU A 24 -12.54 -1.66 -7.05
CA LEU A 24 -12.40 -0.62 -6.04
C LEU A 24 -11.09 0.15 -6.23
N LEU A 25 -9.97 -0.56 -6.40
CA LEU A 25 -8.65 0.06 -6.57
C LEU A 25 -8.52 0.84 -7.88
N ILE A 26 -9.12 0.34 -8.96
CA ILE A 26 -9.17 1.03 -10.26
C ILE A 26 -9.88 2.38 -10.13
N GLU A 27 -11.02 2.42 -9.43
CA GLU A 27 -11.82 3.65 -9.29
C GLU A 27 -11.36 4.55 -8.14
N LEU A 28 -10.49 4.08 -7.26
CA LEU A 28 -10.12 4.82 -6.06
C LEU A 28 -9.38 6.13 -6.38
N VAL A 29 -8.40 6.07 -7.28
CA VAL A 29 -7.62 7.26 -7.67
C VAL A 29 -8.47 8.25 -8.48
N PRO A 30 -9.19 7.84 -9.56
CA PRO A 30 -10.07 8.74 -10.29
C PRO A 30 -11.17 9.36 -9.41
N MET A 31 -11.73 8.60 -8.47
CA MET A 31 -12.69 9.13 -7.51
C MET A 31 -12.05 10.19 -6.60
N ALA A 32 -10.85 9.94 -6.08
CA ALA A 32 -10.15 10.89 -5.23
C ALA A 32 -9.81 12.19 -5.97
N GLU A 33 -9.39 12.11 -7.24
CA GLU A 33 -9.15 13.27 -8.10
C GLU A 33 -10.43 14.08 -8.37
N ARG A 34 -11.55 13.41 -8.68
CA ARG A 34 -12.85 14.09 -8.86
C ARG A 34 -13.22 14.87 -7.61
N LEU A 35 -13.08 14.25 -6.44
CA LEU A 35 -13.39 14.89 -5.16
C LEU A 35 -12.42 16.03 -4.83
N ALA A 36 -11.15 15.93 -5.22
CA ALA A 36 -10.19 17.03 -5.06
C ALA A 36 -10.61 18.25 -5.91
N LYS A 37 -11.05 18.02 -7.15
CA LYS A 37 -11.55 19.08 -8.06
C LYS A 37 -12.88 19.68 -7.63
N GLU A 38 -13.77 18.89 -7.03
CA GLU A 38 -15.07 19.40 -6.55
C GLU A 38 -14.93 20.25 -5.28
N LEU A 39 -13.94 19.96 -4.43
CA LEU A 39 -13.74 20.61 -3.14
C LEU A 39 -12.79 21.80 -3.20
N SER A 40 -12.07 22.02 -4.30
CA SER A 40 -11.31 23.25 -4.55
C SER A 40 -12.29 24.42 -4.72
N ALA A 41 -12.68 25.00 -3.59
CA ALA A 41 -13.65 26.08 -3.48
C ALA A 41 -12.99 27.42 -3.82
N ASP A 42 -12.77 27.70 -5.10
CA ASP A 42 -12.60 29.05 -5.62
C ASP A 42 -12.88 29.05 -7.13
N ASP A 43 -13.23 30.20 -7.72
CA ASP A 43 -13.42 30.35 -9.18
C ASP A 43 -12.08 30.22 -9.97
N LYS A 44 -11.05 29.69 -9.32
CA LYS A 44 -9.76 29.31 -9.89
C LYS A 44 -9.80 27.83 -10.23
N ILE A 45 -9.49 27.53 -11.47
CA ILE A 45 -9.12 26.17 -11.89
C ILE A 45 -7.87 25.80 -11.09
N PRO A 46 -7.94 24.83 -10.14
CA PRO A 46 -6.75 24.39 -9.42
C PRO A 46 -5.75 23.81 -10.41
N ASP A 47 -4.47 24.13 -10.21
CA ASP A 47 -3.40 23.58 -11.04
C ASP A 47 -3.23 22.08 -10.75
N ASP A 48 -2.66 21.36 -11.72
CA ASP A 48 -2.54 19.89 -11.68
C ASP A 48 -1.77 19.40 -10.44
N ASP A 49 -0.79 20.17 -9.97
CA ASP A 49 -0.02 19.83 -8.77
C ASP A 49 -0.85 19.91 -7.47
N GLU A 50 -1.73 20.90 -7.34
CA GLU A 50 -2.61 21.04 -6.17
C GLU A 50 -3.64 19.91 -6.12
N ILE A 51 -4.20 19.55 -7.28
CA ILE A 51 -5.09 18.39 -7.42
C ILE A 51 -4.35 17.13 -7.01
N ARG A 52 -3.11 16.94 -7.48
CA ARG A 52 -2.30 15.76 -7.20
C ARG A 52 -1.98 15.64 -5.71
N GLU A 53 -1.60 16.74 -5.06
CA GLU A 53 -1.32 16.76 -3.62
C GLU A 53 -2.57 16.45 -2.79
N THR A 54 -3.71 17.08 -3.10
CA THR A 54 -4.98 16.81 -2.43
C THR A 54 -5.43 15.36 -2.63
N THR A 55 -5.29 14.84 -3.85
CA THR A 55 -5.59 13.45 -4.18
C THR A 55 -4.72 12.50 -3.36
N PHE A 56 -3.41 12.77 -3.31
CA PHE A 56 -2.46 11.98 -2.53
C PHE A 56 -2.84 11.97 -1.04
N PHE A 57 -3.11 13.13 -0.45
CA PHE A 57 -3.49 13.24 0.97
C PHE A 57 -4.74 12.43 1.30
N ARG A 58 -5.76 12.44 0.41
CA ARG A 58 -7.00 11.67 0.60
C ARG A 58 -6.75 10.17 0.53
N LEU A 59 -5.94 9.73 -0.42
CA LEU A 59 -5.58 8.31 -0.56
C LEU A 59 -4.73 7.83 0.62
N GLU A 60 -3.79 8.65 1.07
CA GLU A 60 -2.93 8.38 2.24
C GLU A 60 -3.78 8.25 3.51
N SER A 61 -4.70 9.18 3.75
CA SER A 61 -5.61 9.15 4.91
C SER A 61 -6.52 7.92 4.90
N LEU A 62 -7.00 7.50 3.73
CA LEU A 62 -7.79 6.26 3.61
C LEU A 62 -6.92 5.04 3.92
N GLY A 63 -5.72 4.98 3.35
CA GLY A 63 -4.74 3.92 3.62
C GLY A 63 -4.36 3.82 5.09
N TYR A 64 -4.15 4.96 5.76
CA TYR A 64 -3.86 5.03 7.19
C TYR A 64 -4.98 4.42 8.03
N ARG A 65 -6.24 4.82 7.79
CA ARG A 65 -7.39 4.31 8.55
C ARG A 65 -7.61 2.82 8.35
N VAL A 66 -7.50 2.34 7.11
CA VAL A 66 -7.59 0.91 6.81
C VAL A 66 -6.43 0.17 7.48
N GLY A 67 -5.20 0.66 7.30
CA GLY A 67 -3.99 0.08 7.88
C GLY A 67 -4.04 -0.03 9.39
N GLN A 68 -4.54 0.99 10.09
CA GLN A 68 -4.74 0.96 11.54
C GLN A 68 -5.70 -0.17 11.95
N GLY A 69 -6.88 -0.25 11.33
CA GLY A 69 -7.86 -1.29 11.64
C GLY A 69 -7.34 -2.70 11.34
N LEU A 70 -6.57 -2.86 10.26
CA LEU A 70 -5.92 -4.13 9.92
C LEU A 70 -4.84 -4.50 10.94
N ALA A 71 -4.00 -3.54 11.33
CA ALA A 71 -2.94 -3.74 12.31
C ALA A 71 -3.54 -4.13 13.67
N GLU A 72 -4.56 -3.42 14.16
CA GLU A 72 -5.26 -3.76 15.40
C GLU A 72 -5.88 -5.16 15.33
N ARG A 73 -6.59 -5.48 14.24
CA ARG A 73 -7.25 -6.77 14.06
C ARG A 73 -6.27 -7.93 14.03
N PHE A 74 -5.18 -7.81 13.28
CA PHE A 74 -4.25 -8.92 13.02
C PHE A 74 -3.06 -8.99 13.99
N SER A 75 -2.86 -7.98 14.83
CA SER A 75 -1.89 -8.01 15.92
C SER A 75 -2.49 -8.37 17.29
N ARG A 76 -3.82 -8.44 17.42
CA ARG A 76 -4.54 -8.65 18.69
C ARG A 76 -3.98 -9.78 19.56
N ASP A 77 -3.74 -10.95 18.97
CA ASP A 77 -3.34 -12.15 19.71
C ASP A 77 -1.81 -12.36 19.72
N ARG A 78 -1.05 -11.35 19.31
CA ARG A 78 0.41 -11.39 19.23
C ARG A 78 1.03 -10.77 20.47
N PRO A 79 2.21 -11.23 20.90
CA PRO A 79 3.02 -10.48 21.84
C PRO A 79 3.22 -9.05 21.34
N ARG A 80 3.24 -8.09 22.28
CA ARG A 80 3.43 -6.68 21.94
C ARG A 80 4.78 -6.52 21.24
N PHE A 81 4.80 -5.73 20.16
CA PHE A 81 6.04 -5.43 19.46
C PHE A 81 7.02 -4.72 20.39
N SER A 82 8.19 -5.33 20.60
CA SER A 82 9.25 -4.82 21.47
C SER A 82 10.18 -3.85 20.76
N ASP A 83 10.38 -4.06 19.45
CA ASP A 83 11.28 -3.25 18.65
C ASP A 83 10.78 -3.08 17.21
N ASN A 84 11.51 -2.26 16.44
CA ASN A 84 11.20 -2.03 15.04
C ASN A 84 11.32 -3.28 14.17
N LEU A 85 12.22 -4.22 14.52
CA LEU A 85 12.41 -5.44 13.72
C LEU A 85 11.18 -6.34 13.80
N ASP A 86 10.54 -6.42 14.97
CA ASP A 86 9.31 -7.19 15.16
C ASP A 86 8.16 -6.60 14.34
N VAL A 87 8.05 -5.27 14.29
CA VAL A 87 7.08 -4.57 13.44
C VAL A 87 7.34 -4.88 11.96
N ILE A 88 8.59 -4.78 11.50
CA ILE A 88 8.95 -5.05 10.11
C ILE A 88 8.71 -6.51 9.73
N LYS A 89 9.00 -7.47 10.61
CA LYS A 89 8.68 -8.90 10.38
C LYS A 89 7.18 -9.11 10.25
N PHE A 90 6.38 -8.49 11.11
CA PHE A 90 4.92 -8.55 11.03
C PHE A 90 4.42 -8.01 9.69
N LEU A 91 4.90 -6.84 9.27
CA LEU A 91 4.51 -6.25 7.98
C LEU A 91 4.89 -7.16 6.81
N CYS A 92 6.15 -7.63 6.76
CA CYS A 92 6.69 -8.37 5.62
C CYS A 92 6.14 -9.80 5.49
N LYS A 93 5.87 -10.46 6.61
CA LYS A 93 5.50 -11.89 6.62
C LYS A 93 4.03 -12.12 6.85
N ASP A 94 3.46 -11.45 7.83
CA ASP A 94 2.08 -11.72 8.24
C ASP A 94 1.09 -10.85 7.48
N LEU A 95 1.20 -9.54 7.63
CA LEU A 95 0.24 -8.60 7.06
C LEU A 95 0.23 -8.72 5.53
N TRP A 96 1.41 -8.76 4.90
CA TRP A 96 1.53 -8.95 3.44
C TRP A 96 0.91 -10.27 2.98
N THR A 97 1.14 -11.37 3.71
CA THR A 97 0.57 -12.68 3.36
C THR A 97 -0.93 -12.70 3.52
N ILE A 98 -1.47 -12.05 4.56
CA ILE A 98 -2.92 -11.95 4.78
C ILE A 98 -3.59 -11.23 3.61
N LEU A 99 -3.03 -10.08 3.20
CA LEU A 99 -3.60 -9.20 2.18
C LEU A 99 -3.37 -9.71 0.76
N PHE A 100 -2.15 -10.14 0.43
CA PHE A 100 -1.73 -10.41 -0.96
C PHE A 100 -1.39 -11.87 -1.22
N LYS A 101 -1.52 -12.75 -0.21
CA LYS A 101 -1.23 -14.18 -0.30
C LYS A 101 0.23 -14.46 -0.72
N LYS A 102 1.14 -13.56 -0.36
CA LYS A 102 2.60 -13.67 -0.54
C LYS A 102 3.31 -12.87 0.55
N GLN A 103 4.55 -13.24 0.85
CA GLN A 103 5.45 -12.38 1.64
C GLN A 103 6.01 -11.27 0.73
N VAL A 104 6.57 -10.22 1.35
CA VAL A 104 7.36 -9.21 0.64
C VAL A 104 8.58 -9.88 0.00
N ASP A 105 8.90 -9.54 -1.25
CA ASP A 105 9.94 -10.24 -2.01
C ASP A 105 11.35 -9.83 -1.57
N ASN A 106 11.54 -8.56 -1.23
CA ASN A 106 12.83 -8.05 -0.79
C ASN A 106 12.67 -6.96 0.29
N LEU A 107 13.53 -7.01 1.31
CA LEU A 107 13.60 -6.04 2.40
C LEU A 107 15.02 -5.51 2.49
N LYS A 108 15.19 -4.20 2.33
CA LYS A 108 16.47 -3.49 2.55
C LYS A 108 16.32 -2.54 3.72
N THR A 109 17.40 -2.30 4.46
CA THR A 109 17.44 -1.31 5.54
C THR A 109 18.83 -0.67 5.59
N ASN A 110 18.89 0.58 6.05
CA ASN A 110 20.15 1.25 6.38
C ASN A 110 20.52 1.10 7.87
N HIS A 111 19.78 0.29 8.64
CA HIS A 111 19.92 0.12 10.10
C HIS A 111 19.80 1.40 10.93
N ARG A 112 19.43 2.53 10.31
CA ARG A 112 19.20 3.84 10.94
C ARG A 112 17.71 4.21 10.97
N GLY A 113 16.84 3.20 10.88
CA GLY A 113 15.39 3.35 10.93
C GLY A 113 14.70 3.43 9.55
N VAL A 114 15.43 3.39 8.44
CA VAL A 114 14.84 3.33 7.09
C VAL A 114 14.73 1.88 6.64
N TYR A 115 13.54 1.49 6.17
CA TYR A 115 13.24 0.18 5.63
C TYR A 115 12.56 0.33 4.27
N VAL A 116 13.00 -0.47 3.30
CA VAL A 116 12.43 -0.50 1.95
C VAL A 116 11.93 -1.90 1.67
N LEU A 117 10.62 -2.01 1.47
CA LEU A 117 9.90 -3.23 1.15
C LEU A 117 9.62 -3.23 -0.35
N THR A 118 10.04 -4.28 -1.05
CA THR A 118 9.84 -4.42 -2.49
C THR A 118 8.89 -5.59 -2.78
N ASP A 119 7.84 -5.31 -3.55
CA ASP A 119 6.99 -6.31 -4.17
C ASP A 119 7.17 -6.26 -5.70
N ASN A 120 7.78 -7.29 -6.26
CA ASN A 120 8.12 -7.40 -7.68
C ASN A 120 6.92 -7.71 -8.56
N SER A 121 5.79 -8.10 -7.98
CA SER A 121 4.62 -8.58 -8.70
C SER A 121 3.36 -8.24 -7.91
N PHE A 122 3.16 -6.93 -7.70
CA PHE A 122 2.07 -6.42 -6.92
C PHE A 122 0.74 -6.65 -7.65
N ARG A 123 0.12 -7.81 -7.40
CA ARG A 123 -1.06 -8.31 -8.11
C ARG A 123 -2.24 -7.36 -8.15
N PRO A 124 -2.55 -6.55 -7.10
CA PRO A 124 -3.66 -5.62 -7.18
C PRO A 124 -3.56 -4.66 -8.37
N PHE A 125 -2.35 -4.42 -8.86
CA PHE A 125 -2.10 -3.52 -9.99
C PHE A 125 -1.93 -4.26 -11.32
N ALA A 126 -1.91 -5.60 -11.32
CA ALA A 126 -1.70 -6.40 -12.53
C ALA A 126 -2.81 -6.21 -13.58
N ARG A 127 -4.01 -5.82 -13.14
CA ARG A 127 -5.18 -5.56 -13.99
C ARG A 127 -5.36 -4.08 -14.34
N MET A 128 -4.51 -3.20 -13.82
CA MET A 128 -4.56 -1.78 -14.15
C MET A 128 -3.73 -1.48 -15.40
N SER A 129 -4.30 -0.74 -16.34
CA SER A 129 -3.56 -0.20 -17.47
C SER A 129 -2.66 0.93 -16.98
N MET A 130 -1.35 0.74 -17.04
CA MET A 130 -0.38 1.82 -16.82
C MET A 130 -0.04 2.45 -18.17
N SER A 131 -0.26 3.75 -18.34
CA SER A 131 0.22 4.48 -19.52
C SER A 131 1.76 4.46 -19.59
N VAL A 132 2.45 4.45 -18.43
CA VAL A 132 3.92 4.48 -18.38
C VAL A 132 4.51 3.66 -17.23
N ARG A 133 4.51 2.32 -17.39
CA ARG A 133 5.16 1.40 -16.41
C ARG A 133 6.63 1.75 -16.14
N SER A 134 7.35 2.22 -17.16
CA SER A 134 8.78 2.55 -17.05
C SER A 134 9.05 3.77 -16.17
N GLU A 135 8.20 4.81 -16.23
CA GLU A 135 8.36 6.03 -15.43
C GLU A 135 8.07 5.79 -13.94
N ALA A 136 7.05 4.97 -13.63
CA ALA A 136 6.74 4.62 -12.24
C ALA A 136 7.90 3.88 -11.55
N VAL A 137 8.56 2.97 -12.27
CA VAL A 137 9.76 2.27 -11.77
C VAL A 137 10.94 3.23 -11.61
N SER A 138 11.12 4.16 -12.56
CA SER A 138 12.17 5.19 -12.47
C SER A 138 11.98 6.14 -11.28
N MET A 139 10.75 6.58 -11.02
CA MET A 139 10.44 7.43 -9.86
C MET A 139 10.65 6.70 -8.54
N ALA A 140 10.22 5.43 -8.45
CA ALA A 140 10.50 4.61 -7.28
C ALA A 140 12.01 4.45 -7.06
N GLN A 141 12.78 4.17 -8.11
CA GLN A 141 14.24 4.04 -8.03
C GLN A 141 14.94 5.35 -7.62
N ALA A 142 14.49 6.51 -8.10
CA ALA A 142 15.05 7.80 -7.71
C ALA A 142 14.87 8.08 -6.21
N VAL A 143 13.70 7.74 -5.66
CA VAL A 143 13.45 7.80 -4.20
C VAL A 143 14.37 6.83 -3.45
N TRP A 144 14.62 5.63 -4.02
CA TRP A 144 15.51 4.64 -3.41
C TRP A 144 16.95 5.15 -3.32
N ASP A 145 17.44 5.79 -4.39
CA ASP A 145 18.80 6.32 -4.42
C ASP A 145 18.95 7.48 -3.43
N HIS A 146 17.99 8.41 -3.38
CA HIS A 146 18.06 9.55 -2.47
C HIS A 146 17.91 9.16 -0.99
N GLN A 147 17.13 8.12 -0.64
CA GLN A 147 16.89 7.76 0.77
C GLN A 147 17.88 6.71 1.33
N LEU A 148 18.53 5.92 0.47
CA LEU A 148 19.45 4.86 0.89
C LEU A 148 20.92 5.10 0.50
N LEU A 149 21.23 5.99 -0.46
CA LEU A 149 22.62 6.31 -0.86
C LEU A 149 23.17 7.64 -0.28
N ASP A 150 22.35 8.46 0.39
CA ASP A 150 22.83 9.65 1.14
C ASP A 150 23.28 9.32 2.58
N PRO A 151 24.41 8.61 2.75
CA PRO A 151 25.34 8.96 3.82
C PRO A 151 26.71 9.45 3.31
N PHE A 152 26.92 9.60 1.99
CA PHE A 152 28.26 9.92 1.43
C PHE A 152 28.47 11.34 0.91
N ILE A 153 27.58 12.29 1.22
CA ILE A 153 27.88 13.73 1.09
C ILE A 153 27.97 14.32 2.50
N GLY A 154 29.15 14.19 3.12
CA GLY A 154 29.39 14.74 4.45
C GLY A 154 30.63 14.17 5.16
N SER A 155 31.73 13.98 4.43
CA SER A 155 33.09 14.01 4.98
C SER A 155 33.80 15.25 4.48
#